data_AF-X8DW60-F1
#
_entry.id   AF-X8DW60-F1
#
_cell.length_a   1.000
_cell.length_b   1.000
_cell.length_c   1.000
_cell.angle_alpha   90.00
_cell.angle_beta   90.00
_cell.angle_gamma   90.00
#
_symmetry.space_group_name_H-M   'P 1'
#
loop_
_entity.id
_entity.type
_entity.pdbx_description
1 polymer ?
#
loop_
_entity_poly.entity_id
_entity_poly.type
_entity_poly.pdbx_seq_one_letter_code
_entity_poly.pdbx_strand_id
1 'polypeptide(L)'
;MANPFVKAWKYLMALFNAKIDENADPKVQIQQAIEEAQRNHQALSQQAASVIGNQRQLEMRLNRQLADVEKLQVNVRQALTLADQATTAGDTAKATEYNNAAEAFAAQLVTAEQSVEDLKALHDQALAAAAQAKKAVEQNAMMLQQRIAERTKLLSQLEQAKMQEQVSASLRSMSELAAPGTPQPWMRCATRSSAAMPMPSGRPSWRRTRCRAA
;
A
#
# COMPACT_ATOMS: atom_id res chain seq x y z
N MET A 1 2.60 9.80 -55.33
CA MET A 1 4.07 9.67 -55.37
C MET A 1 4.60 9.96 -53.98
N ALA A 2 5.43 9.08 -53.41
CA ALA A 2 5.84 9.17 -52.01
C ALA A 2 6.79 10.35 -51.79
N ASN A 3 6.29 11.41 -51.14
CA ASN A 3 7.07 12.61 -50.85
C ASN A 3 8.31 12.27 -50.01
N PRO A 4 9.53 12.62 -50.47
CA PRO A 4 10.78 12.34 -49.76
C PRO A 4 10.82 13.02 -48.38
N PHE A 5 10.06 14.10 -48.19
CA PHE A 5 9.94 14.81 -46.92
C PHE A 5 9.19 14.00 -45.84
N VAL A 6 8.12 13.30 -46.22
CA VAL A 6 7.36 12.43 -45.29
C VAL A 6 8.18 11.19 -44.92
N LYS A 7 9.01 10.69 -45.85
CA LYS A 7 9.99 9.64 -45.54
C LYS A 7 11.06 10.13 -44.58
N ALA A 8 11.66 11.30 -44.82
CA ALA A 8 12.65 11.87 -43.92
C ALA A 8 12.05 12.15 -42.52
N TRP A 9 10.81 12.63 -42.44
CA TRP A 9 10.11 12.82 -41.16
C TRP A 9 9.82 11.51 -40.45
N LYS A 10 9.42 10.46 -41.18
CA LYS A 10 9.27 9.11 -40.62
C LYS A 10 10.60 8.52 -40.15
N TYR A 11 11.70 8.74 -40.86
CA TYR A 11 13.03 8.30 -40.43
C TYR A 11 13.53 9.11 -39.22
N LEU A 12 13.25 10.41 -39.16
CA LEU A 12 13.58 11.25 -38.00
C LEU A 12 12.78 10.82 -36.77
N MET A 13 11.46 10.59 -36.91
CA MET A 13 10.62 10.04 -35.86
C MET A 13 10.98 8.59 -35.50
N ALA A 14 11.43 7.77 -36.45
CA ALA A 14 11.90 6.41 -36.18
C ALA A 14 13.26 6.41 -35.47
N LEU A 15 14.15 7.35 -35.79
CA LEU A 15 15.42 7.55 -35.08
C LEU A 15 15.19 8.14 -33.69
N PHE A 16 14.24 9.06 -33.54
CA PHE A 16 13.81 9.55 -32.22
C PHE A 16 13.10 8.45 -31.42
N ASN A 17 12.19 7.67 -32.02
CA ASN A 17 11.57 6.52 -31.37
C ASN A 17 12.61 5.46 -31.00
N ALA A 18 13.57 5.12 -31.86
CA ALA A 18 14.60 4.14 -31.55
C ALA A 18 15.55 4.60 -30.42
N LYS A 19 15.84 5.91 -30.34
CA LYS A 19 16.61 6.50 -29.23
C LYS A 19 15.79 6.65 -27.94
N ILE A 20 14.47 6.75 -28.04
CA ILE A 20 13.53 6.82 -26.92
C ILE A 20 13.15 5.41 -26.42
N ASP A 21 13.11 4.40 -27.29
CA ASP A 21 12.81 3.00 -26.95
C ASP A 21 13.97 2.29 -26.24
N GLU A 22 15.22 2.67 -26.51
CA GLU A 22 16.38 2.11 -25.79
C GLU A 22 16.44 2.54 -24.32
N ASN A 23 15.66 3.56 -23.92
CA ASN A 23 15.52 4.02 -22.54
C ASN A 23 14.12 4.58 -22.29
N ALA A 24 13.06 3.82 -22.59
CA ALA A 24 11.76 4.06 -21.97
C ALA A 24 11.96 3.88 -20.45
N ASP A 25 12.41 4.96 -19.80
CA ASP A 25 13.05 4.92 -18.49
C ASP A 25 12.07 4.20 -17.55
N PRO A 26 12.42 3.02 -16.99
CA PRO A 26 11.54 2.29 -16.08
C PRO A 26 11.07 3.17 -14.91
N LYS A 27 11.79 4.27 -14.65
CA LYS A 27 11.36 5.34 -13.76
C LYS A 27 10.08 6.04 -14.18
N VAL A 28 9.85 6.35 -15.46
CA VAL A 28 8.64 7.06 -15.92
C VAL A 28 7.41 6.18 -15.73
N GLN A 29 7.49 4.90 -16.09
CA GLN A 29 6.39 3.94 -15.88
C GLN A 29 6.09 3.77 -14.38
N ILE A 30 7.12 3.63 -13.54
CA ILE A 30 6.93 3.51 -12.10
C ILE A 30 6.44 4.83 -11.48
N GLN A 31 6.88 5.99 -11.99
CA GLN A 31 6.42 7.29 -11.51
C GLN A 31 4.93 7.49 -11.82
N GLN A 32 4.49 7.15 -13.04
CA GLN A 32 3.08 7.19 -13.41
C GLN A 32 2.26 6.18 -12.58
N ALA A 33 2.78 4.98 -12.36
CA ALA A 33 2.14 3.97 -11.52
C ALA A 33 2.05 4.42 -10.04
N ILE A 34 3.05 5.14 -9.51
CA ILE A 34 3.01 5.70 -8.15
C ILE A 34 1.99 6.82 -8.06
N GLU A 35 1.94 7.73 -9.03
CA GLU A 35 0.94 8.80 -9.06
C GLU A 35 -0.48 8.23 -9.16
N GLU A 36 -0.69 7.23 -10.01
CA GLU A 36 -1.98 6.53 -10.13
C GLU A 36 -2.33 5.80 -8.84
N ALA A 37 -1.39 5.06 -8.24
CA ALA A 37 -1.59 4.40 -6.96
C ALA A 37 -1.90 5.39 -5.82
N GLN A 38 -1.25 6.56 -5.80
CA GLN A 38 -1.56 7.62 -4.84
C GLN A 38 -2.96 8.19 -5.06
N ARG A 39 -3.37 8.47 -6.31
CA ARG A 39 -4.74 8.90 -6.62
C ARG A 39 -5.78 7.87 -6.21
N ASN A 40 -5.52 6.59 -6.51
CA ASN A 40 -6.39 5.49 -6.13
C ASN A 40 -6.48 5.35 -4.60
N HIS A 41 -5.36 5.48 -3.88
CA HIS A 41 -5.35 5.47 -2.43
C HIS A 41 -6.15 6.65 -1.84
N GLN A 42 -6.01 7.86 -2.39
CA GLN A 42 -6.80 9.02 -1.97
C GLN A 42 -8.30 8.81 -2.22
N ALA A 43 -8.68 8.29 -3.38
CA ALA A 43 -10.08 8.00 -3.72
C ALA A 43 -10.68 6.95 -2.79
N LEU A 44 -9.98 5.83 -2.57
CA LEU A 44 -10.42 4.77 -1.66
C LEU A 44 -10.46 5.24 -0.20
N SER A 45 -9.51 6.08 0.22
CA SER A 45 -9.53 6.67 1.56
C SER A 45 -10.73 7.59 1.76
N GLN A 46 -11.12 8.37 0.74
CA GLN A 46 -12.32 9.22 0.80
C GLN A 46 -13.60 8.38 0.85
N GLN A 47 -13.68 7.31 0.06
CA GLN A 47 -14.80 6.37 0.10
C GLN A 47 -14.89 5.63 1.43
N ALA A 48 -13.75 5.20 1.98
CA ALA A 48 -13.71 4.60 3.31
C ALA A 48 -14.16 5.61 4.38
N ALA A 49 -13.74 6.87 4.27
CA ALA A 49 -14.16 7.93 5.20
C ALA A 49 -15.68 8.16 5.18
N SER A 50 -16.33 8.12 4.01
CA SER A 50 -17.80 8.27 3.94
C SER A 50 -18.53 7.06 4.55
N VAL A 51 -18.06 5.84 4.28
CA VAL A 51 -18.64 4.60 4.84
C VAL A 51 -18.45 4.54 6.36
N ILE A 52 -17.25 4.88 6.85
CA ILE A 52 -16.95 4.94 8.29
C ILE A 52 -17.75 6.07 8.96
N GLY A 53 -17.92 7.21 8.28
CA GLY A 53 -18.74 8.32 8.76
C GLY A 53 -20.20 7.90 8.96
N ASN A 54 -20.78 7.20 7.99
CA ASN A 54 -22.13 6.65 8.09
C ASN A 54 -22.27 5.65 9.26
N GLN A 55 -21.28 4.77 9.43
CA GLN A 55 -21.23 3.84 10.55
C GLN A 55 -21.27 4.56 11.91
N ARG A 56 -20.49 5.64 12.07
CA ARG A 56 -20.50 6.43 13.32
C ARG A 56 -21.80 7.22 13.53
N GLN A 57 -22.47 7.64 12.46
CA GLN A 57 -23.81 8.21 12.57
C GLN A 57 -24.83 7.17 13.07
N LEU A 58 -24.73 5.92 12.61
CA LEU A 58 -25.57 4.82 13.09
C LEU A 58 -25.29 4.51 14.57
N GLU A 59 -24.03 4.51 15.01
CA GLU A 59 -23.70 4.38 16.45
C GLU A 59 -24.39 5.45 17.29
N MET A 60 -24.33 6.71 16.86
CA MET A 60 -24.99 7.81 17.59
C MET A 60 -26.51 7.66 17.62
N ARG A 61 -27.13 7.24 16.51
CA ARG A 61 -28.57 6.99 16.47
C ARG A 61 -28.97 5.82 17.37
N LEU A 62 -28.22 4.72 17.31
CA LEU A 62 -28.44 3.55 18.14
C LEU A 62 -28.34 3.90 19.64
N ASN A 63 -27.30 4.64 20.04
CA ASN A 63 -27.13 5.07 21.43
C ASN A 63 -28.29 5.96 21.92
N ARG A 64 -28.81 6.85 21.06
CA ARG A 64 -29.99 7.66 21.41
C ARG A 64 -31.24 6.80 21.58
N GLN A 65 -31.50 5.89 20.65
CA GLN A 65 -32.67 5.00 20.74
C GLN A 65 -32.60 4.07 21.96
N LEU A 66 -31.42 3.58 22.32
CA LEU A 66 -31.22 2.80 23.55
C LEU A 66 -31.55 3.63 24.81
N ALA A 67 -31.14 4.91 24.83
CA ALA A 67 -31.49 5.82 25.93
C ALA A 67 -33.01 6.11 25.98
N ASP A 68 -33.67 6.22 24.83
CA ASP A 68 -35.13 6.40 24.76
C ASP A 68 -35.87 5.16 25.28
N VAL A 69 -35.41 3.96 24.94
CA VAL A 69 -35.93 2.68 25.49
C VAL A 69 -35.79 2.66 27.01
N GLU A 70 -34.61 2.98 27.54
CA GLU A 70 -34.36 3.01 28.99
C GLU A 70 -35.30 4.00 29.69
N LYS A 71 -35.46 5.20 29.12
CA LYS A 71 -36.36 6.23 29.65
C LYS A 71 -37.83 5.78 29.63
N LEU A 72 -38.28 5.15 28.54
CA LEU A 72 -39.64 4.62 28.43
C LEU A 72 -39.87 3.51 29.46
N GLN A 73 -38.91 2.60 29.67
CA GLN A 73 -39.01 1.57 30.71
C GLN A 73 -39.15 2.16 32.12
N VAL A 74 -38.38 3.21 32.43
CA VAL A 74 -38.50 3.92 33.72
C VAL A 74 -39.87 4.55 33.87
N ASN A 75 -40.38 5.21 32.82
CA ASN A 75 -41.71 5.84 32.84
C ASN A 75 -42.84 4.81 32.99
N VAL A 76 -42.77 3.65 32.31
CA VAL A 76 -43.74 2.55 32.47
C VAL A 76 -43.76 2.08 33.92
N ARG A 77 -42.59 1.79 34.52
CA ARG A 77 -42.49 1.34 35.92
C ARG A 77 -43.06 2.38 36.88
N GLN A 78 -42.78 3.66 36.65
CA GLN A 78 -43.30 4.74 37.48
C GLN A 78 -44.82 4.88 37.36
N ALA A 79 -45.37 4.82 36.14
CA ALA A 79 -46.81 4.86 35.91
C ALA A 79 -47.53 3.68 36.59
N LEU A 80 -46.99 2.46 36.49
CA LEU A 80 -47.52 1.29 37.18
C LEU A 80 -47.46 1.44 38.70
N THR A 81 -46.36 1.96 39.24
CA THR A 81 -46.23 2.21 40.69
C THR A 81 -47.29 3.22 41.18
N LEU A 82 -47.56 4.27 40.41
CA LEU A 82 -48.62 5.24 40.72
C LEU A 82 -50.02 4.64 40.57
N ALA A 83 -50.23 3.76 39.58
CA ALA A 83 -51.49 3.02 39.41
C ALA A 83 -51.77 2.10 40.60
N ASP A 84 -50.76 1.37 41.09
CA ASP A 84 -50.87 0.51 42.27
C ASP A 84 -51.16 1.32 43.55
N GLN A 85 -50.52 2.48 43.71
CA GLN A 85 -50.81 3.39 44.82
C GLN A 85 -52.24 3.94 44.78
N ALA A 86 -52.74 4.33 43.61
CA ALA A 86 -54.12 4.78 43.44
C ALA A 86 -55.13 3.64 43.72
N THR A 87 -54.80 2.43 43.26
CA THR A 87 -55.62 1.22 43.49
C THR A 87 -55.71 0.89 44.97
N THR A 88 -54.58 0.91 45.68
CA THR A 88 -54.53 0.64 47.13
C THR A 88 -55.18 1.75 47.96
N ALA A 89 -55.18 2.99 47.48
CA ALA A 89 -55.91 4.11 48.09
C ALA A 89 -57.43 4.09 47.80
N GLY A 90 -57.91 3.19 46.93
CA GLY A 90 -59.32 3.07 46.56
C GLY A 90 -59.81 4.07 45.50
N ASP A 91 -58.90 4.83 44.86
CA ASP A 91 -59.22 5.81 43.81
C ASP A 91 -59.17 5.15 42.43
N THR A 92 -60.25 4.44 42.08
CA THR A 92 -60.34 3.61 40.87
C THR A 92 -60.27 4.40 39.57
N ALA A 93 -60.73 5.66 39.58
CA ALA A 93 -60.66 6.54 38.42
C ALA A 93 -59.19 6.86 38.07
N LYS A 94 -58.42 7.32 39.07
CA LYS A 94 -56.98 7.61 38.86
C LYS A 94 -56.16 6.36 38.53
N ALA A 95 -56.46 5.22 39.17
CA ALA A 95 -55.80 3.97 38.84
C ALA A 95 -55.98 3.59 37.36
N THR A 96 -57.18 3.79 36.82
CA THR A 96 -57.48 3.54 35.40
C THR A 96 -56.71 4.50 34.49
N GLU A 97 -56.63 5.78 34.82
CA GLU A 97 -55.86 6.76 34.04
C GLU A 97 -54.36 6.41 33.98
N TYR A 98 -53.75 6.04 35.12
CA TYR A 98 -52.34 5.65 35.16
C TYR A 98 -52.07 4.33 34.42
N ASN A 99 -53.00 3.37 34.49
CA ASN A 99 -52.90 2.14 33.71
C ASN A 99 -52.96 2.41 32.20
N ASN A 100 -53.89 3.26 31.74
CA ASN A 100 -53.96 3.65 30.33
C ASN A 100 -52.68 4.37 29.87
N ALA A 101 -52.08 5.21 30.73
CA ALA A 101 -50.80 5.85 30.45
C ALA A 101 -49.65 4.82 30.38
N ALA A 102 -49.62 3.84 31.28
CA ALA A 102 -48.63 2.75 31.27
C ALA A 102 -48.75 1.91 29.99
N GLU A 103 -49.96 1.58 29.55
CA GLU A 103 -50.21 0.90 28.28
C GLU A 103 -49.71 1.71 27.08
N ALA A 104 -49.94 3.02 27.06
CA ALA A 104 -49.44 3.90 26.00
C ALA A 104 -47.90 3.95 25.96
N PHE A 105 -47.24 4.02 27.12
CA PHE A 105 -45.79 3.96 27.20
C PHE A 105 -45.24 2.58 26.80
N ALA A 106 -45.94 1.49 27.14
CA ALA A 106 -45.56 0.14 26.71
C ALA A 106 -45.66 -0.03 25.19
N ALA A 107 -46.70 0.51 24.55
CA ALA A 107 -46.82 0.51 23.10
C ALA A 107 -45.67 1.29 22.42
N GLN A 108 -45.28 2.42 22.99
CA GLN A 108 -44.12 3.21 22.52
C GLN A 108 -42.81 2.45 22.74
N LEU A 109 -42.67 1.75 23.86
CA LEU A 109 -41.49 0.95 24.19
C LEU A 109 -41.25 -0.14 23.13
N VAL A 110 -42.29 -0.90 22.77
CA VAL A 110 -42.20 -1.94 21.73
C VAL A 110 -41.77 -1.33 20.38
N THR A 111 -42.32 -0.19 20.02
CA THR A 111 -41.94 0.52 18.78
C THR A 111 -40.48 0.96 18.82
N ALA A 112 -40.01 1.50 19.95
CA ALA A 112 -38.63 1.90 20.14
C ALA A 112 -37.67 0.70 20.08
N GLU A 113 -38.02 -0.42 20.71
CA GLU A 113 -37.24 -1.68 20.68
C GLU A 113 -37.09 -2.23 19.26
N GLN A 114 -38.17 -2.23 18.46
CA GLN A 114 -38.11 -2.60 17.04
C GLN A 114 -37.15 -1.69 16.26
N SER A 115 -37.21 -0.38 16.49
CA SER A 115 -36.30 0.57 15.82
C SER A 115 -34.82 0.34 16.21
N VAL A 116 -34.56 -0.09 17.45
CA VAL A 116 -33.21 -0.47 17.91
C VAL A 116 -32.74 -1.73 17.18
N GLU A 117 -33.61 -2.73 17.01
CA GLU A 117 -33.28 -3.95 16.27
C GLU A 117 -32.98 -3.67 14.80
N ASP A 118 -33.79 -2.85 14.14
CA ASP A 118 -33.56 -2.39 12.76
C ASP A 118 -32.22 -1.64 12.64
N LEU A 119 -31.93 -0.73 13.58
CA LEU A 119 -30.67 0.00 13.60
C LEU A 119 -29.46 -0.90 13.86
N LYS A 120 -29.60 -1.95 14.67
CA LYS A 120 -28.53 -2.95 14.86
C LYS A 120 -28.24 -3.69 13.57
N ALA A 121 -29.27 -4.15 12.85
CA ALA A 121 -29.09 -4.81 11.56
C ALA A 121 -28.36 -3.91 10.55
N LEU A 122 -28.75 -2.62 10.48
CA LEU A 122 -28.05 -1.64 9.64
C LEU A 122 -26.63 -1.35 10.11
N HIS A 123 -26.40 -1.30 11.42
CA HIS A 123 -25.08 -1.09 12.00
C HIS A 123 -24.12 -2.23 11.67
N ASP A 124 -24.58 -3.48 11.76
CA ASP A 124 -23.79 -4.67 11.42
C ASP A 124 -23.43 -4.70 9.93
N GLN A 125 -24.38 -4.35 9.05
CA GLN A 125 -24.12 -4.18 7.62
C GLN A 125 -23.07 -3.08 7.37
N ALA A 126 -23.18 -1.95 8.06
CA ALA A 126 -22.23 -0.86 7.95
C ALA A 126 -20.84 -1.24 8.48
N LEU A 127 -20.74 -2.04 9.55
CA LEU A 127 -19.48 -2.58 10.05
C LEU A 127 -18.79 -3.48 9.01
N ALA A 128 -19.55 -4.37 8.37
CA ALA A 128 -19.02 -5.24 7.31
C ALA A 128 -18.50 -4.42 6.12
N ALA A 129 -19.27 -3.43 5.67
CA ALA A 129 -18.86 -2.53 4.58
C ALA A 129 -17.63 -1.68 4.96
N ALA A 130 -17.59 -1.15 6.19
CA ALA A 130 -16.45 -0.38 6.69
C ALA A 130 -15.18 -1.25 6.81
N ALA A 131 -15.31 -2.51 7.24
CA ALA A 131 -14.20 -3.44 7.32
C ALA A 131 -13.63 -3.76 5.93
N GLN A 132 -14.49 -3.98 4.94
CA GLN A 132 -14.07 -4.19 3.54
C GLN A 132 -13.37 -2.95 2.98
N ALA A 133 -13.92 -1.75 3.22
CA ALA A 133 -13.32 -0.50 2.79
C ALA A 133 -11.93 -0.27 3.42
N LYS A 134 -11.79 -0.51 4.74
CA LYS A 134 -10.48 -0.43 5.43
C LYS A 134 -9.48 -1.41 4.85
N LYS A 135 -9.87 -2.67 4.65
CA LYS A 135 -9.02 -3.69 4.04
C LYS A 135 -8.56 -3.29 2.64
N ALA A 136 -9.44 -2.70 1.83
CA ALA A 136 -9.08 -2.20 0.51
C ALA A 136 -8.06 -1.04 0.60
N VAL A 137 -8.25 -0.09 1.53
CA VAL A 137 -7.31 1.02 1.77
C VAL A 137 -5.94 0.50 2.21
N GLU A 138 -5.90 -0.47 3.13
CA GLU A 138 -4.67 -1.11 3.62
C GLU A 138 -3.93 -1.85 2.50
N GLN A 139 -4.65 -2.64 1.69
CA GLN A 139 -4.07 -3.33 0.53
C GLN A 139 -3.46 -2.35 -0.48
N ASN A 140 -4.14 -1.23 -0.75
CA ASN A 140 -3.62 -0.20 -1.64
C ASN A 140 -2.41 0.53 -1.05
N ALA A 141 -2.40 0.78 0.26
CA ALA A 141 -1.24 1.33 0.95
C ALA A 141 -0.01 0.40 0.83
N MET A 142 -0.21 -0.91 1.02
CA MET A 142 0.85 -1.90 0.84
C MET A 142 1.37 -1.95 -0.60
N MET A 143 0.48 -1.95 -1.60
CA MET A 143 0.88 -1.91 -3.01
C MET A 143 1.67 -0.64 -3.33
N LEU A 144 1.22 0.53 -2.85
CA LEU A 144 1.94 1.80 -3.01
C LEU A 144 3.36 1.71 -2.42
N GLN A 145 3.50 1.12 -1.23
CA GLN A 145 4.79 0.97 -0.57
C GLN A 145 5.71 0.00 -1.31
N GLN A 146 5.17 -1.09 -1.87
CA GLN A 146 5.92 -1.99 -2.77
C GLN A 146 6.43 -1.25 -4.01
N ARG A 147 5.60 -0.42 -4.66
CA ARG A 147 6.02 0.38 -5.82
C ARG A 147 7.13 1.39 -5.48
N ILE A 148 7.06 2.02 -4.31
CA ILE A 148 8.11 2.93 -3.83
C ILE A 148 9.42 2.16 -3.56
N ALA A 149 9.34 0.96 -2.98
CA ALA A 149 10.49 0.11 -2.75
C ALA A 149 11.13 -0.37 -4.06
N GLU A 150 10.32 -0.78 -5.04
CA GLU A 150 10.77 -1.14 -6.40
C GLU A 150 11.50 0.04 -7.07
N ARG A 151 10.94 1.26 -7.00
CA ARG A 151 11.59 2.48 -7.50
C ARG A 151 12.96 2.70 -6.85
N THR A 152 13.01 2.62 -5.52
CA THR A 152 14.25 2.85 -4.75
C THR A 152 15.32 1.82 -5.10
N LYS A 153 14.92 0.55 -5.23
CA LYS A 153 15.82 -0.54 -5.64
C LYS A 153 16.38 -0.29 -7.04
N LEU A 154 15.56 0.07 -8.01
CA LEU A 154 16.01 0.38 -9.38
C LEU A 154 16.95 1.59 -9.43
N LEU A 155 16.68 2.62 -8.64
CA LEU A 155 17.56 3.78 -8.52
C LEU A 155 18.94 3.39 -7.96
N SER A 156 18.98 2.57 -6.90
CA SER A 156 20.26 2.12 -6.32
C SER A 156 21.10 1.27 -7.28
N GLN A 157 20.45 0.42 -8.10
CA GLN A 157 21.12 -0.39 -9.12
C GLN A 157 21.70 0.47 -10.24
N LEU A 158 20.95 1.49 -10.67
CA LEU A 158 21.42 2.47 -11.65
C LEU A 158 22.61 3.28 -11.13
N GLU A 159 22.60 3.66 -9.85
CA GLU A 159 23.71 4.38 -9.23
C GLU A 159 24.99 3.55 -9.16
N GLN A 160 24.89 2.26 -8.81
CA GLN A 160 26.03 1.34 -8.83
C GLN A 160 26.59 1.12 -10.24
N ALA A 161 25.72 0.96 -11.24
CA ALA A 161 26.16 0.82 -12.64
C ALA A 161 26.81 2.10 -13.17
N LYS A 162 26.22 3.27 -12.88
CA LYS A 162 26.78 4.57 -13.27
C LYS A 162 28.11 4.87 -12.60
N MET A 163 28.36 4.43 -11.37
CA MET A 163 29.66 4.64 -10.72
C MET A 163 30.79 3.91 -11.46
N GLN A 164 30.57 2.67 -11.93
CA GLN A 164 31.56 1.96 -12.74
C GLN A 164 31.72 2.57 -14.13
N GLU A 165 30.65 3.10 -14.70
CA GLU A 165 30.68 3.79 -15.99
C GLU A 165 31.40 5.15 -15.88
N GLN A 166 31.18 5.92 -14.81
CA GLN A 166 31.85 7.19 -14.55
C GLN A 166 33.33 6.98 -14.17
N VAL A 167 33.67 5.95 -13.40
CA VAL A 167 35.06 5.60 -13.09
C VAL A 167 35.79 5.11 -14.34
N SER A 168 35.17 4.27 -15.17
CA SER A 168 35.78 3.84 -16.43
C SER A 168 35.84 4.95 -17.48
N ALA A 169 34.87 5.86 -17.53
CA ALA A 169 34.92 7.07 -18.35
C ALA A 169 36.02 8.02 -17.87
N SER A 170 36.22 8.17 -16.56
CA SER A 170 37.31 8.97 -15.98
C SER A 170 38.67 8.32 -16.24
N LEU A 171 38.77 6.99 -16.15
CA LEU A 171 39.97 6.24 -16.53
C LEU A 171 40.25 6.32 -18.03
N ARG A 172 39.21 6.34 -18.88
CA ARG A 172 39.35 6.53 -20.34
C ARG A 172 39.73 7.96 -20.70
N SER A 173 39.16 8.98 -20.06
CA SER A 173 39.58 10.38 -20.29
C SER A 173 41.01 10.63 -19.79
N MET A 174 41.42 9.98 -18.70
CA MET A 174 42.82 9.95 -18.28
C MET A 174 43.72 9.14 -19.23
N SER A 175 43.21 8.06 -19.84
CA SER A 175 43.94 7.22 -20.81
C SER A 175 44.00 7.83 -22.22
N GLU A 176 43.06 8.68 -22.63
CA GLU A 176 43.14 9.49 -23.85
C GLU A 176 44.11 10.66 -23.70
N LEU A 177 44.26 11.20 -22.48
CA LEU A 177 45.35 12.10 -22.14
C LEU A 177 46.71 11.37 -21.99
N ALA A 178 46.69 10.03 -21.93
CA ALA A 178 47.87 9.20 -21.69
C ALA A 178 47.91 7.94 -22.58
N ALA A 179 48.05 8.07 -23.91
CA ALA A 179 48.60 7.00 -24.76
C ALA A 179 49.06 7.53 -26.14
N PRO A 180 50.12 6.98 -26.79
CA PRO A 180 51.37 6.43 -26.25
C PRO A 180 52.64 6.99 -26.96
N GLY A 181 53.69 7.31 -26.20
CA GLY A 181 55.07 7.26 -26.68
C GLY A 181 55.64 5.86 -26.40
N THR A 182 56.14 5.21 -27.45
CA THR A 182 56.60 3.82 -27.56
C THR A 182 57.81 3.43 -26.65
N PRO A 183 58.35 2.21 -26.73
CA PRO A 183 57.94 0.98 -26.03
C PRO A 183 59.04 0.50 -25.05
N GLN A 184 58.69 0.05 -23.84
CA GLN A 184 59.71 -0.57 -22.98
C GLN A 184 59.95 -2.03 -23.39
N PRO A 185 61.22 -2.43 -23.59
CA PRO A 185 61.55 -3.72 -24.17
C PRO A 185 61.18 -4.84 -23.21
N TRP A 186 60.40 -5.76 -23.76
CA TRP A 186 60.27 -7.15 -23.41
C TRP A 186 61.61 -7.76 -22.92
N MET A 187 61.92 -7.66 -21.62
CA MET A 187 62.64 -8.75 -20.97
C MET A 187 61.62 -9.86 -20.69
N ARG A 188 61.34 -10.68 -21.70
CA ARG A 188 60.76 -12.01 -21.48
C ARG A 188 61.80 -13.05 -21.82
N CYS A 189 62.27 -13.67 -20.75
CA CYS A 189 63.12 -14.85 -20.72
C CYS A 189 62.72 -15.87 -21.78
N ALA A 190 63.72 -16.40 -22.47
CA ALA A 190 63.61 -17.58 -23.31
C ALA A 190 63.09 -18.76 -22.47
N THR A 191 61.82 -19.10 -22.64
CA THR A 191 61.26 -20.37 -22.17
C THR A 191 61.83 -21.46 -23.05
N ARG A 192 62.91 -22.10 -22.60
CA ARG A 192 63.47 -23.30 -23.23
C ARG A 192 62.41 -24.39 -23.18
N SER A 193 61.91 -24.75 -24.35
CA SER A 193 61.16 -25.96 -24.64
C SER A 193 61.97 -27.19 -24.17
N SER A 194 61.44 -27.96 -23.22
CA SER A 194 61.75 -29.38 -23.11
C SER A 194 60.43 -30.15 -23.10
N ALA A 195 60.24 -30.92 -24.17
CA ALA A 195 59.13 -31.82 -24.33
C ALA A 195 59.11 -32.93 -23.28
N ALA A 196 57.89 -33.24 -22.84
CA ALA A 196 57.33 -34.56 -22.54
C ALA A 196 58.11 -35.56 -21.64
N MET A 197 57.47 -35.97 -20.55
CA MET A 197 57.28 -37.39 -20.21
C MET A 197 56.07 -37.56 -19.26
N PRO A 198 55.25 -38.63 -19.40
CA PRO A 198 54.02 -38.81 -18.63
C PRO A 198 54.16 -39.75 -17.41
N MET A 199 53.23 -39.55 -16.44
CA MET A 199 52.76 -40.48 -15.37
C MET A 199 53.69 -40.75 -14.16
N PRO A 200 53.20 -41.29 -13.01
CA PRO A 200 51.85 -41.31 -12.40
C PRO A 200 51.85 -40.87 -10.90
N SER A 201 50.64 -40.78 -10.32
CA SER A 201 50.27 -40.92 -8.88
C SER A 201 50.89 -40.02 -7.77
N GLY A 202 50.01 -39.31 -7.06
CA GLY A 202 50.03 -39.32 -5.58
C GLY A 202 50.39 -38.02 -4.83
N ARG A 203 49.33 -37.39 -4.26
CA ARG A 203 49.26 -36.54 -3.05
C ARG A 203 49.54 -35.02 -3.17
N PRO A 204 48.79 -34.20 -2.42
CA PRO A 204 48.89 -32.73 -2.43
C PRO A 204 49.98 -32.24 -1.47
N SER A 205 50.83 -31.31 -1.91
CA SER A 205 51.77 -30.62 -1.02
C SER A 205 51.71 -29.11 -1.20
N TRP A 206 51.46 -28.42 -0.08
CA TRP A 206 51.47 -26.99 0.08
C TRP A 206 52.90 -26.46 -0.08
N ARG A 207 53.15 -25.57 -1.05
CA ARG A 207 54.38 -24.76 -1.09
C ARG A 207 54.07 -23.29 -0.90
N ARG A 208 54.48 -22.80 0.28
CA ARG A 208 54.62 -21.39 0.64
C ARG A 208 55.60 -20.73 -0.32
N THR A 209 55.13 -19.76 -1.12
CA THR A 209 56.00 -18.91 -1.93
C THR A 209 56.54 -17.80 -1.02
N ARG A 210 57.84 -17.85 -0.70
CA ARG A 210 58.56 -16.73 -0.09
C ARG A 210 58.81 -15.68 -1.18
N CYS A 211 58.33 -14.46 -0.98
CA CYS A 211 58.86 -13.29 -1.69
C CYS A 211 60.28 -13.00 -1.19
N ARG A 212 61.25 -12.86 -2.09
CA ARG A 212 62.56 -12.26 -1.80
C ARG A 212 62.87 -11.24 -2.89
N ALA A 213 63.21 -10.04 -2.44
CA ALA A 213 63.52 -8.88 -3.25
C ALA A 213 64.86 -9.03 -3.99
N ALA A 214 64.88 -8.59 -5.25
CA ALA A 214 65.85 -7.70 -5.88
C ALA A 214 65.31 -7.31 -7.25
#